data_AF-A0A7S4HWY3-F1
#
_entry.id   AF-A0A7S4HWY3-F1
#
_cell.length_a   1.000
_cell.length_b   1.000
_cell.length_c   1.000
_cell.angle_alpha   90.00
_cell.angle_beta   90.00
_cell.angle_gamma   90.00
#
_symmetry.space_group_name_H-M   'P 1'
#
loop_
_entity.id
_entity.type
_entity.pdbx_description
1 polymer ?
#
loop_
_entity_poly.entity_id
_entity_poly.type
_entity_poly.pdbx_seq_one_letter_code
_entity_poly.pdbx_strand_id
1 'polypeptide(L)'
;RRVAPGTGRYLADRAELKVDIQNAEVLWRNDELRPVPDSMTQYSDFETIFGREALHCGIVTRQEHRLWVHVVGTPYDLIEWDEPQVADQGLNFPLPPPKVEEVKPPEICLRCGKVGNC
;
A
#
# COMPACT_ATOMS: atom_id res chain seq x y z
N ARG A 1 15.53 -16.56 23.03
CA ARG A 1 14.95 -17.24 24.22
C ARG A 1 14.75 -18.70 23.82
N ARG A 2 15.50 -19.67 24.37
CA ARG A 2 15.34 -21.09 23.96
C ARG A 2 13.98 -21.61 24.42
N VAL A 3 13.20 -22.15 23.49
CA VAL A 3 11.91 -22.79 23.79
C VAL A 3 12.18 -24.17 24.37
N ALA A 4 11.52 -24.51 25.49
CA ALA A 4 11.67 -25.81 26.13
C ALA A 4 11.14 -26.93 25.22
N PRO A 5 11.87 -28.06 25.09
CA PRO A 5 11.38 -29.20 24.33
C PRO A 5 10.04 -29.68 24.88
N GLY A 6 9.07 -29.95 23.99
CA GLY A 6 7.75 -30.48 24.35
C GLY A 6 6.62 -29.44 24.50
N THR A 7 6.89 -28.14 24.34
CA THR A 7 5.86 -27.08 24.45
C THR A 7 5.01 -26.88 23.19
N GLY A 8 5.31 -27.56 22.07
CA GLY A 8 4.62 -27.37 20.80
C GLY A 8 4.92 -26.02 20.11
N ARG A 9 5.90 -25.27 20.62
CA ARG A 9 6.34 -23.99 20.06
C ARG A 9 7.64 -24.16 19.28
N TYR A 10 7.66 -23.68 18.06
CA TYR A 10 8.80 -23.75 17.15
C TYR A 10 9.18 -22.34 16.72
N LEU A 11 10.49 -22.08 16.66
CA LEU A 11 11.05 -20.80 16.22
C LEU A 11 11.90 -21.03 14.98
N ALA A 12 11.66 -20.22 13.96
CA ALA A 12 12.51 -20.13 12.80
C ALA A 12 13.24 -18.78 12.85
N ASP A 13 14.42 -18.78 13.49
CA ASP A 13 15.19 -17.56 13.76
C ASP A 13 15.55 -16.79 12.48
N ARG A 14 15.75 -17.48 11.35
CA ARG A 14 16.08 -16.86 10.06
C ARG A 14 14.95 -16.02 9.46
N ALA A 15 13.71 -16.36 9.78
CA ALA A 15 12.52 -15.71 9.24
C ALA A 15 11.74 -14.95 10.33
N GLU A 16 12.28 -14.91 11.56
CA GLU A 16 11.64 -14.31 12.74
C GLU A 16 10.21 -14.82 12.99
N LEU A 17 9.98 -16.07 12.61
CA LEU A 17 8.69 -16.75 12.70
C LEU A 17 8.60 -17.60 13.96
N LYS A 18 7.42 -17.57 14.57
CA LYS A 18 7.03 -18.44 15.67
C LYS A 18 5.79 -19.22 15.29
N VAL A 19 5.87 -20.54 15.40
CA VAL A 19 4.73 -21.45 15.20
C VAL A 19 4.34 -22.00 16.56
N ASP A 20 3.08 -21.83 16.97
CA ASP A 20 2.51 -22.45 18.16
C ASP A 20 1.50 -23.51 17.71
N ILE A 21 1.91 -24.79 17.75
CA ILE A 21 1.06 -25.90 17.31
C ILE A 21 -0.14 -26.09 18.23
N GLN A 22 -0.03 -25.75 19.52
CA GLN A 22 -1.13 -25.95 20.47
C GLN A 22 -2.30 -25.01 20.21
N ASN A 23 -2.00 -23.77 19.77
CA ASN A 23 -2.99 -22.78 19.40
C ASN A 23 -3.30 -22.76 17.89
N ALA A 24 -2.55 -23.51 17.08
CA ALA A 24 -2.58 -23.42 15.62
C ALA A 24 -2.28 -22.00 15.09
N GLU A 25 -1.35 -21.29 15.73
CA GLU A 25 -1.00 -19.91 15.40
C GLU A 25 0.38 -19.83 14.73
N VAL A 26 0.50 -18.94 13.74
CA VAL A 26 1.78 -18.56 13.14
C VAL A 26 1.93 -17.05 13.30
N LEU A 27 3.04 -16.64 13.92
CA LEU A 27 3.31 -15.26 14.26
C LEU A 27 4.65 -14.82 13.67
N TRP A 28 4.69 -13.62 13.11
CA TRP A 28 5.91 -12.93 12.69
C TRP A 28 6.15 -11.74 13.61
N ARG A 29 7.29 -11.69 14.31
CA ARG A 29 7.57 -10.65 15.36
C ARG A 29 6.47 -10.47 16.43
N ASN A 30 5.72 -11.53 16.73
CA ASN A 30 4.54 -11.53 17.60
C ASN A 30 3.29 -10.84 17.01
N ASP A 31 3.31 -10.54 15.71
CA ASP A 31 2.17 -10.08 14.96
C ASP A 31 1.64 -11.19 14.02
N GLU A 32 0.42 -11.02 13.55
CA GLU A 32 -0.23 -11.99 12.66
C GLU A 32 0.37 -11.91 11.25
N LEU A 33 0.55 -13.06 10.60
CA LEU A 33 0.82 -13.09 9.16
C LEU A 33 -0.43 -12.77 8.38
N ARG A 34 -0.28 -11.89 7.41
CA ARG A 34 -1.34 -11.52 6.46
C ARG A 34 -0.87 -11.80 5.03
N PRO A 35 -1.76 -12.09 4.08
CA PRO A 35 -1.39 -12.09 2.67
C PRO A 35 -0.91 -10.70 2.26
N VAL A 36 0.01 -10.64 1.29
CA VAL A 36 0.43 -9.36 0.69
C VAL A 36 -0.81 -8.68 0.07
N PRO A 37 -1.05 -7.39 0.32
CA PRO A 37 -2.20 -6.68 -0.24
C PRO A 37 -2.22 -6.70 -1.77
N ASP A 38 -3.41 -6.88 -2.35
CA ASP A 38 -3.59 -6.89 -3.81
C ASP A 38 -3.15 -5.59 -4.47
N SER A 39 -3.26 -4.46 -3.76
CA SER A 39 -2.78 -3.17 -4.25
C SER A 39 -1.28 -3.20 -4.60
N MET A 40 -0.47 -3.92 -3.83
CA MET A 40 0.96 -4.06 -4.06
C MET A 40 1.30 -5.14 -5.09
N THR A 41 0.54 -6.22 -5.16
CA THR A 41 0.84 -7.35 -6.05
C THR A 41 0.51 -7.09 -7.52
N GLN A 42 -0.32 -6.08 -7.80
CA GLN A 42 -0.74 -5.69 -9.16
C GLN A 42 0.36 -4.97 -9.96
N TYR A 43 1.40 -4.47 -9.31
CA TYR A 43 2.47 -3.76 -9.99
C TYR A 43 3.45 -4.73 -10.68
N SER A 44 3.98 -4.32 -11.84
CA SER A 44 4.86 -5.17 -12.66
C SER A 44 6.23 -5.42 -12.04
N ASP A 45 6.71 -4.51 -11.19
CA ASP A 45 7.93 -4.67 -10.41
C ASP A 45 7.79 -5.80 -9.37
N PHE A 46 6.64 -5.91 -8.72
CA PHE A 46 6.33 -7.00 -7.81
C PHE A 46 6.40 -8.35 -8.53
N GLU A 47 5.72 -8.51 -9.68
CA GLU A 47 5.78 -9.75 -10.47
C GLU A 47 7.20 -10.06 -10.96
N THR A 48 8.01 -9.04 -11.25
CA THR A 48 9.40 -9.24 -11.70
C THR A 48 10.31 -9.74 -10.58
N ILE A 49 10.12 -9.26 -9.35
CA ILE A 49 10.98 -9.63 -8.20
C ILE A 49 10.53 -10.95 -7.56
N PHE A 50 9.22 -11.13 -7.41
CA PHE A 50 8.63 -12.21 -6.62
C PHE A 50 7.90 -13.27 -7.46
N GLY A 51 7.67 -13.01 -8.75
CA GLY A 51 6.88 -13.88 -9.61
C GLY A 51 5.39 -13.84 -9.24
N ARG A 52 4.70 -14.98 -9.42
CA ARG A 52 3.26 -15.15 -9.16
C ARG A 52 2.97 -15.93 -7.87
N GLU A 53 3.90 -15.89 -6.93
CA GLU A 53 3.76 -16.63 -5.68
C GLU A 53 2.83 -15.90 -4.71
N ALA A 54 1.99 -16.68 -4.01
CA ALA A 54 1.15 -16.17 -2.94
C ALA A 54 2.00 -15.97 -1.68
N LEU A 55 2.59 -14.79 -1.54
CA LEU A 55 3.46 -14.45 -0.42
C LEU A 55 2.67 -13.92 0.78
N HIS A 56 3.25 -14.13 1.96
CA HIS A 56 2.73 -13.60 3.22
C HIS A 56 3.63 -12.47 3.71
N CYS A 57 3.04 -11.49 4.36
CA CYS A 57 3.71 -10.34 4.94
C CYS A 57 3.34 -10.12 6.41
N GLY A 58 4.27 -9.51 7.13
CA GLY A 58 4.00 -8.87 8.42
C GLY A 58 3.85 -7.36 8.24
N ILE A 59 2.94 -6.73 8.98
CA ILE A 59 2.80 -5.27 8.96
C ILE A 59 3.92 -4.67 9.80
N VAL A 60 4.71 -3.77 9.21
CA VAL A 60 5.76 -3.03 9.93
C VAL A 60 5.20 -1.76 10.53
N THR A 61 4.51 -0.97 9.70
CA THR A 61 3.81 0.23 10.13
C THR A 61 2.66 0.54 9.20
N ARG A 62 1.61 1.14 9.76
CA ARG A 62 0.47 1.65 9.00
C ARG A 62 0.20 3.08 9.44
N GLN A 63 0.30 4.00 8.50
CA GLN A 63 -0.10 5.40 8.63
C GLN A 63 -1.25 5.64 7.63
N GLU A 64 -1.92 6.79 7.70
CA GLU A 64 -3.04 7.12 6.80
C GLU A 64 -2.68 6.89 5.34
N HIS A 65 -1.56 7.50 4.90
CA HIS A 65 -1.14 7.48 3.50
C HIS A 65 0.04 6.56 3.18
N ARG A 66 0.43 5.71 4.13
CA ARG A 66 1.62 4.88 4.01
C ARG A 66 1.38 3.52 4.64
N LEU A 67 1.51 2.49 3.82
CA LEU A 67 1.50 1.10 4.28
C LEU A 67 2.88 0.50 4.05
N TRP A 68 3.51 0.06 5.14
CA TRP A 68 4.78 -0.65 5.08
C TRP A 68 4.59 -2.09 5.57
N VAL A 69 4.87 -3.03 4.68
CA VAL A 69 4.84 -4.46 4.98
C VAL A 69 6.20 -5.10 4.69
N HIS A 70 6.56 -6.10 5.49
CA HIS A 70 7.75 -6.92 5.29
C HIS A 70 7.34 -8.26 4.70
N VAL A 71 7.98 -8.68 3.61
CA VAL A 71 7.69 -9.95 2.93
C VAL A 71 8.44 -11.08 3.62
N VAL A 72 7.70 -11.96 4.30
CA VAL A 72 8.28 -12.96 5.20
C VAL A 72 9.11 -13.98 4.42
N GLY A 73 10.33 -14.25 4.93
CA GLY A 73 11.27 -15.17 4.29
C GLY A 73 12.15 -14.50 3.22
N THR A 74 11.99 -13.20 3.00
CA THR A 74 12.82 -12.40 2.09
C THR A 74 13.43 -11.21 2.82
N PRO A 75 14.50 -10.60 2.30
CA PRO A 75 15.04 -9.36 2.85
C PRO A 75 14.28 -8.10 2.36
N TYR A 76 13.16 -8.27 1.67
CA TYR A 76 12.47 -7.17 1.01
C TYR A 76 11.31 -6.62 1.85
N ASP A 77 11.19 -5.30 1.76
CA ASP A 77 10.10 -4.52 2.31
C ASP A 77 9.32 -3.88 1.16
N LEU A 78 8.00 -3.88 1.27
CA LEU A 78 7.10 -3.21 0.34
C LEU A 78 6.50 -1.99 1.03
N ILE A 79 6.50 -0.88 0.31
CA ILE A 79 5.96 0.38 0.80
C ILE A 79 5.00 0.92 -0.25
N GLU A 80 3.74 1.02 0.12
CA GLU A 80 2.69 1.63 -0.68
C GLU A 80 2.41 3.02 -0.15
N TRP A 81 2.22 3.93 -1.10
CA TRP A 81 1.94 5.34 -0.87
C TRP A 81 0.73 5.71 -1.71
N ASP A 82 -0.28 6.31 -1.09
CA ASP A 82 -1.39 6.92 -1.81
C ASP A 82 -1.23 8.45 -1.85
N GLU A 83 -2.02 9.10 -2.69
CA GLU A 83 -2.00 10.56 -2.79
C GLU A 83 -2.72 11.17 -1.57
N PRO A 84 -2.03 11.98 -0.73
CA PRO A 84 -2.66 12.63 0.41
C PRO A 84 -3.68 13.67 -0.06
N GLN A 85 -4.81 13.79 0.64
CA GLN A 85 -5.77 14.85 0.31
C GLN A 85 -5.22 16.21 0.73
N VAL A 86 -5.79 17.28 0.16
CA VAL A 86 -5.45 18.66 0.56
C VAL A 86 -5.70 18.90 2.05
N ALA A 87 -6.65 18.18 2.66
CA ALA A 87 -6.92 18.25 4.10
C ALA A 87 -5.81 17.62 4.96
N ASP A 88 -5.09 16.65 4.40
CA ASP A 88 -4.01 15.91 5.08
C ASP A 88 -2.67 16.64 4.95
N GLN A 89 -2.62 17.67 4.11
CA GLN A 89 -1.47 18.55 3.98
C GLN A 89 -1.40 19.48 5.20
N GLY A 90 -0.41 19.25 6.05
CA GLY A 90 -0.21 20.00 7.30
C GLY A 90 -0.09 21.52 7.13
N LEU A 91 0.01 22.23 8.25
CA LEU A 91 0.10 23.70 8.27
C LEU A 91 1.27 24.21 7.41
N ASN A 92 0.98 25.17 6.52
CA ASN A 92 1.91 25.81 5.58
C ASN A 92 2.30 24.98 4.33
N PHE A 93 1.51 23.99 3.93
CA PHE A 93 1.69 23.38 2.61
C PHE A 93 1.37 24.40 1.49
N PRO A 94 2.14 24.45 0.39
CA PRO A 94 1.85 25.33 -0.73
C PRO A 94 0.49 25.00 -1.35
N LEU A 95 -0.44 25.96 -1.28
CA LEU A 95 -1.75 25.78 -1.90
C LEU A 95 -1.60 25.54 -3.40
N PRO A 96 -2.35 24.59 -3.99
CA PRO A 96 -2.35 24.41 -5.43
C PRO A 96 -2.77 25.73 -6.10
N PRO A 97 -2.19 26.06 -7.26
CA PRO A 97 -2.57 27.27 -7.98
C PRO A 97 -4.08 27.23 -8.23
N PRO A 98 -4.77 28.38 -8.15
CA PRO A 98 -6.20 28.44 -8.46
C PRO A 98 -6.40 27.90 -9.88
N LYS A 99 -7.31 26.93 -10.03
CA LYS A 99 -7.73 26.46 -11.35
C LYS A 99 -8.31 27.66 -12.08
N VAL A 100 -7.60 28.14 -13.10
CA VAL A 100 -8.14 29.14 -14.01
C VAL A 100 -9.31 28.45 -14.70
N GLU A 101 -10.53 28.85 -14.37
CA GLU A 101 -11.70 28.36 -15.08
C GLU A 101 -11.48 28.68 -16.57
N GLU A 102 -11.33 27.64 -17.38
CA GLU A 102 -11.25 27.78 -18.82
C GLU A 102 -12.56 28.45 -19.26
N VAL A 103 -12.48 29.74 -19.59
CA VAL A 103 -13.58 30.46 -20.22
C VAL A 103 -13.81 29.75 -21.54
N LYS A 104 -14.84 28.88 -21.59
CA LYS A 104 -15.27 28.26 -22.83
C LYS A 104 -15.50 29.39 -23.84
N PRO A 105 -14.80 29.38 -24.99
CA PRO A 105 -15.03 30.41 -25.99
C PRO A 105 -16.53 30.40 -26.32
N PRO A 106 -17.15 31.59 -26.50
CA PRO A 106 -18.56 31.65 -26.86
C PRO A 106 -18.79 30.79 -28.10
N GLU A 107 -19.81 29.93 -28.08
CA GLU A 107 -20.19 29.16 -29.25
C GLU A 107 -20.62 30.14 -30.36
N ILE A 108 -19.74 30.32 -31.35
CA ILE A 108 -20.00 31.15 -32.53
C ILE A 108 -20.72 30.26 -33.53
N CYS A 109 -21.92 30.67 -33.95
CA CYS A 109 -22.59 29.94 -35.01
C CYS A 109 -21.86 30.14 -36.34
N LEU A 110 -21.37 29.03 -36.91
CA LEU A 110 -20.66 28.98 -38.19
C LEU A 110 -21.49 29.45 -39.39
N ARG A 111 -22.81 29.58 -39.23
CA ARG A 111 -23.75 29.99 -40.29
C ARG A 111 -24.01 31.49 -40.32
N CYS A 112 -24.09 32.12 -39.15
CA CYS A 112 -24.49 33.52 -39.03
C CYS A 112 -23.43 34.43 -38.37
N GLY A 113 -22.30 33.87 -37.90
CA GLY A 113 -21.18 34.60 -37.31
C GLY A 113 -21.50 35.29 -35.98
N LYS A 114 -22.69 35.06 -35.43
CA LYS A 114 -23.15 35.63 -34.16
C LYS A 114 -22.91 34.63 -33.02
N VAL A 115 -22.71 35.16 -31.82
CA VAL A 115 -22.61 34.40 -30.58
C VAL A 115 -24.01 33.93 -30.16
N GLY A 116 -24.18 32.62 -29.94
CA GLY A 116 -25.45 32.00 -29.53
C GLY A 116 -26.16 31.20 -30.63
N ASN A 117 -27.25 30.53 -30.26
CA ASN A 117 -28.03 29.67 -31.17
C ASN A 117 -28.69 30.52 -32.27
N CYS A 118 -28.28 30.33 -33.53
CA CYS A 118 -29.17 30.51 -34.68
C CYS A 118 -29.97 29.20 -34.85
#